data_AF-A0A6J2T7Z1-F1
#
_entry.id   AF-A0A6J2T7Z1-F1
#
_cell.length_a   1.000
_cell.length_b   1.000
_cell.length_c   1.000
_cell.angle_alpha   90.00
_cell.angle_beta   90.00
_cell.angle_gamma   90.00
#
_symmetry.space_group_name_H-M   'P 1'
#
loop_
_entity.id
_entity.type
_entity.pdbx_description
1 polymer ?
#
loop_
_entity_poly.entity_id
_entity_poly.type
_entity_poly.pdbx_seq_one_letter_code
_entity_poly.pdbx_strand_id
1 'polypeptide(L)'
;MCEHLCDDLESFDPEKEFQKFLKRKPEVRTAQLYENLHKREKVKCPYNFKGYGVETDTNTMYRTCNSEYGYYAPNAYTIPQRFFPLSQKFSNEVVRFGMYRNFSLNTHIDRSFYS
;
A
#
# COMPACT_ATOMS: atom_id res chain seq x y z
N MET A 1 -42.47 -5.08 -50.96
CA MET A 1 -42.58 -5.03 -49.48
C MET A 1 -41.32 -5.66 -48.91
N CYS A 2 -40.57 -4.90 -48.11
CA CYS A 2 -39.21 -5.14 -47.57
C CYS A 2 -38.08 -4.36 -48.30
N GLU A 3 -38.02 -3.04 -48.09
CA GLU A 3 -36.84 -2.20 -48.45
C GLU A 3 -36.20 -1.48 -47.24
N HIS A 4 -36.52 -1.81 -46.00
CA HIS A 4 -35.99 -1.05 -44.84
C HIS A 4 -35.46 -1.93 -43.69
N LEU A 5 -34.61 -2.91 -43.98
CA LEU A 5 -34.04 -3.76 -42.93
C LEU A 5 -32.51 -3.95 -43.04
N CYS A 6 -31.80 -2.97 -43.59
CA CYS A 6 -30.33 -2.96 -43.63
C CYS A 6 -29.75 -1.57 -43.33
N ASP A 7 -30.08 -0.96 -42.19
CA ASP A 7 -29.43 0.29 -41.73
C ASP A 7 -28.76 0.18 -40.34
N ASP A 8 -28.72 -1.00 -39.71
CA ASP A 8 -28.18 -1.16 -38.34
C ASP A 8 -26.80 -1.83 -38.25
N LEU A 9 -26.00 -1.80 -39.32
CA LEU A 9 -24.57 -2.09 -39.21
C LEU A 9 -23.82 -0.76 -39.21
N GLU A 10 -23.58 -0.20 -38.00
CA GLU A 10 -22.62 0.89 -37.84
C GLU A 10 -21.28 0.45 -38.46
N SER A 11 -21.00 0.95 -39.67
CA SER A 11 -19.72 0.77 -40.32
C SER A 11 -18.63 1.31 -39.40
N PHE A 12 -17.64 0.47 -39.08
CA PHE A 12 -16.47 0.86 -38.28
C PHE A 12 -15.73 1.99 -39.00
N ASP A 13 -15.92 3.21 -38.52
CA ASP A 13 -15.25 4.41 -39.00
C ASP A 13 -14.03 4.66 -38.11
N PRO A 14 -12.81 4.37 -38.59
CA PRO A 14 -11.60 4.36 -37.76
C PRO A 14 -11.27 5.74 -37.18
N GLU A 15 -11.65 6.83 -37.87
CA GLU A 15 -11.43 8.19 -37.38
C GLU A 15 -12.34 8.49 -36.19
N LYS A 16 -13.62 8.11 -36.27
CA LYS A 16 -14.58 8.29 -35.17
C LYS A 16 -14.21 7.43 -33.97
N GLU A 17 -13.79 6.20 -34.17
CA GLU A 17 -13.36 5.30 -33.09
C GLU A 17 -12.07 5.79 -32.42
N PHE A 18 -11.13 6.33 -33.19
CA PHE A 18 -9.92 6.95 -32.64
C PHE A 18 -10.24 8.18 -31.78
N GLN A 19 -11.19 9.02 -32.21
CA GLN A 19 -11.68 10.15 -31.42
C GLN A 19 -12.40 9.70 -30.13
N LYS A 20 -13.19 8.63 -30.20
CA LYS A 20 -13.80 8.00 -29.01
C LYS A 20 -12.72 7.48 -28.05
N PHE A 21 -11.64 6.87 -28.56
CA PHE A 21 -10.50 6.41 -27.76
C PHE A 21 -9.77 7.55 -27.06
N LEU A 22 -9.46 8.64 -27.78
CA LEU A 22 -8.82 9.82 -27.20
C LEU A 22 -9.66 10.44 -26.07
N LYS A 23 -10.98 10.50 -26.23
CA LYS A 23 -11.90 10.97 -25.17
C LYS A 23 -11.97 10.03 -23.97
N ARG A 24 -11.81 8.72 -24.17
CA ARG A 24 -11.83 7.70 -23.11
C ARG A 24 -10.51 7.59 -22.36
N LYS A 25 -9.40 8.09 -22.93
CA LYS A 25 -8.09 8.04 -22.28
C LYS A 25 -8.17 8.86 -20.97
N PRO A 26 -8.05 8.22 -19.80
CA PRO A 26 -8.09 8.96 -18.55
C PRO A 26 -6.89 9.91 -18.52
N GLU A 27 -7.14 11.19 -18.29
CA GLU A 27 -6.09 12.18 -18.06
C GLU A 27 -5.47 11.88 -16.69
N VAL A 28 -4.45 11.03 -16.67
CA VAL A 28 -3.77 10.64 -15.44
C VAL A 28 -3.00 11.84 -14.91
N ARG A 29 -3.58 12.55 -13.94
CA ARG A 29 -2.87 13.60 -13.22
C ARG A 29 -1.88 12.92 -12.27
N THR A 30 -0.60 13.18 -12.45
CA THR A 30 0.46 12.64 -11.59
C THR A 30 0.19 12.93 -10.11
N ALA A 31 -0.40 14.08 -9.79
CA ALA A 31 -0.82 14.43 -8.42
C ALA A 31 -1.86 13.45 -7.82
N GLN A 32 -2.78 12.91 -8.62
CA GLN A 32 -3.79 11.94 -8.19
C GLN A 32 -3.18 10.55 -7.94
N LEU A 33 -2.13 10.17 -8.69
CA LEU A 33 -1.40 8.91 -8.47
C LEU A 33 -0.76 8.83 -7.08
N TYR A 34 -0.35 9.97 -6.52
CA TYR A 34 0.31 10.06 -5.21
C TYR A 34 -0.61 10.60 -4.11
N GLU A 35 -1.90 10.78 -4.37
CA GLU A 35 -2.85 11.32 -3.39
C GLU A 35 -2.98 10.42 -2.16
N ASN A 36 -3.00 9.10 -2.40
CA ASN A 36 -3.07 8.05 -1.38
C ASN A 36 -1.69 7.55 -0.93
N LEU A 37 -0.60 8.07 -1.51
CA LEU A 37 0.73 7.80 -0.97
C LEU A 37 0.75 8.37 0.43
N HIS A 38 1.07 7.56 1.44
CA HIS A 38 0.99 7.89 2.85
C HIS A 38 1.65 9.26 3.15
N LYS A 39 0.87 10.34 3.08
CA LYS A 39 1.31 11.67 3.47
C LYS A 39 1.64 11.61 4.97
N ARG A 40 2.58 12.46 5.38
CA ARG A 40 3.31 12.50 6.67
C ARG A 40 2.45 12.64 7.95
N GLU A 41 1.19 12.21 7.94
CA GLU A 41 0.16 12.73 8.85
C GLU A 41 0.06 12.04 10.20
N LYS A 42 0.72 10.89 10.43
CA LYS A 42 0.56 10.16 11.70
C LYS A 42 1.52 10.56 12.82
N VAL A 43 2.51 11.42 12.57
CA VAL A 43 3.32 12.04 13.65
C VAL A 43 2.99 13.53 13.69
N LYS A 44 1.71 13.87 13.76
CA LYS A 44 1.27 15.27 13.66
C LYS A 44 1.55 16.10 14.91
N CYS A 45 1.88 15.52 16.07
CA CYS A 45 2.16 16.32 17.27
C CYS A 45 3.16 15.61 18.20
N PRO A 46 4.36 16.18 18.47
CA PRO A 46 5.24 15.71 19.54
C PRO A 46 4.64 15.92 20.94
N TYR A 47 3.51 16.62 21.05
CA TYR A 47 2.81 16.89 22.31
C TYR A 47 1.60 15.97 22.55
N ASN A 48 1.33 15.00 21.67
CA ASN A 48 0.23 14.05 21.84
C ASN A 48 0.66 12.72 22.49
N PHE A 49 1.86 12.68 23.07
CA PHE A 49 2.36 11.56 23.85
C PHE A 49 1.83 11.67 25.28
N LYS A 50 1.14 10.63 25.76
CA LYS A 50 0.47 10.56 27.07
C LYS A 50 0.95 9.38 27.89
N GLY A 51 0.80 9.48 29.21
CA GLY A 51 1.13 8.39 30.14
C GLY A 51 2.59 8.37 30.59
N TYR A 52 3.27 9.53 30.53
CA TYR A 52 4.64 9.68 31.02
C TYR A 52 4.64 10.18 32.46
N GLY A 53 5.65 9.81 33.24
CA GLY A 53 5.73 10.14 34.67
C GLY A 53 5.59 11.63 34.97
N VAL A 54 6.08 12.50 34.09
CA VAL A 54 5.93 13.97 34.20
C VAL A 54 4.48 14.45 34.30
N GLU A 55 3.51 13.71 33.77
CA GLU A 55 2.08 14.07 33.83
C GLU A 55 1.43 13.65 35.15
N THR A 56 1.94 12.60 35.80
CA THR A 56 1.31 11.95 36.96
C THR A 56 2.03 12.20 38.28
N ASP A 57 3.27 12.69 38.24
CA ASP A 57 4.08 12.80 39.44
C ASP A 57 3.60 13.90 40.36
N THR A 58 3.33 13.52 41.61
CA THR A 58 2.85 14.40 42.68
C THR A 58 3.83 14.49 43.84
N ASN A 59 4.84 13.60 43.92
CA ASN A 59 5.71 13.50 45.09
C ASN A 59 7.20 13.44 44.70
N THR A 60 7.89 14.55 44.95
CA THR A 60 9.32 14.70 44.67
C THR A 60 10.23 14.00 45.67
N MET A 61 9.77 13.67 46.89
CA MET A 61 10.62 13.08 47.93
C MET A 61 10.84 11.57 47.77
N TYR A 62 9.91 10.84 47.15
CA TYR A 62 9.96 9.38 47.03
C TYR A 62 10.21 8.92 45.58
N ARG A 63 11.24 9.47 44.92
CA ARG A 63 11.68 9.00 43.60
C ARG A 63 12.79 7.96 43.72
N THR A 64 12.64 6.86 43.01
CA THR A 64 13.69 5.86 42.84
C THR A 64 14.43 6.09 41.53
N CYS A 65 15.68 5.62 41.38
CA CYS A 65 16.38 5.74 40.10
C CYS A 65 15.63 5.03 38.95
N ASN A 66 14.89 3.96 39.25
CA ASN A 66 14.10 3.25 38.24
C ASN A 66 12.89 4.07 37.75
N SER A 67 12.41 5.01 38.56
CA SER A 67 11.28 5.90 38.18
C SER A 67 11.64 6.93 37.11
N GLU A 68 12.93 7.09 36.79
CA GLU A 68 13.42 7.98 35.74
C GLU A 68 13.15 7.40 34.33
N TYR A 69 13.15 6.07 34.20
CA TYR A 69 12.85 5.42 32.92
C TYR A 69 11.38 5.63 32.53
N GLY A 70 11.15 6.20 31.35
CA GLY A 70 9.80 6.54 30.88
C GLY A 70 9.18 7.76 31.57
N TYR A 71 9.98 8.55 32.31
CA TYR A 71 9.47 9.73 33.00
C TYR A 71 9.14 10.89 32.03
N TYR A 72 9.97 11.10 31.01
CA TYR A 72 9.82 12.20 30.04
C TYR A 72 9.23 11.72 28.71
N ALA A 73 8.27 12.48 28.18
CA ALA A 73 7.70 12.25 26.86
C ALA A 73 8.72 12.57 25.74
N PRO A 74 8.68 11.84 24.61
CA PRO A 74 9.54 12.12 23.46
C PRO A 74 9.14 13.46 22.82
N ASN A 75 10.15 14.19 22.35
CA ASN A 75 10.00 15.47 21.66
C ASN A 75 10.30 15.33 20.15
N ALA A 76 10.09 16.41 19.40
CA ALA A 76 10.33 16.46 17.95
C ALA A 76 11.78 16.11 17.53
N TYR A 77 12.75 16.32 18.41
CA TYR A 77 14.18 16.07 18.17
C TYR A 77 14.58 14.62 18.51
N THR A 78 13.84 13.95 19.40
CA THR A 78 14.08 12.54 19.77
C THR A 78 13.39 11.54 18.84
N ILE A 79 12.37 11.97 18.09
CA ILE A 79 11.59 11.12 17.20
C ILE A 79 12.26 11.07 15.81
N PRO A 80 12.37 9.90 15.16
CA PRO A 80 12.92 9.83 13.81
C PRO A 80 12.05 10.60 12.81
N GLN A 81 12.70 11.34 11.91
CA GLN A 81 12.01 12.12 10.88
C GLN A 81 11.17 11.25 9.94
N ARG A 82 11.58 10.00 9.72
CA ARG A 82 10.86 9.01 8.91
C ARG A 82 10.97 7.62 9.55
N PHE A 83 9.86 6.91 9.54
CA PHE A 83 9.80 5.49 9.89
C PHE A 83 9.16 4.74 8.72
N PHE A 84 9.82 3.67 8.27
CA PHE A 84 9.35 2.83 7.18
C PHE A 84 8.87 1.50 7.77
N PRO A 85 7.58 1.39 8.18
CA PRO A 85 7.06 0.14 8.69
C PRO A 85 7.08 -0.91 7.58
N LEU A 86 7.61 -2.09 7.89
CA LEU A 86 7.52 -3.22 6.99
C LEU A 86 6.08 -3.76 7.03
N SER A 87 5.37 -3.68 5.91
CA SER A 87 4.03 -4.25 5.82
C SER A 87 4.10 -5.77 5.71
N GLN A 88 3.40 -6.47 6.61
CA GLN A 88 3.29 -7.93 6.57
C GLN A 88 2.04 -8.42 5.81
N LYS A 89 1.33 -7.55 5.11
CA LYS A 89 0.05 -7.89 4.43
C LYS A 89 0.20 -9.09 3.50
N PHE A 90 1.19 -9.07 2.61
CA PHE A 90 1.47 -10.17 1.69
C PHE A 90 1.80 -11.46 2.43
N SER A 91 2.73 -11.41 3.39
CA SER A 91 3.14 -12.59 4.15
C SER A 91 1.99 -13.19 4.96
N ASN A 92 1.12 -12.36 5.54
CA ASN A 92 -0.05 -12.82 6.27
C ASN A 92 -1.04 -13.58 5.38
N GLU A 93 -1.22 -13.13 4.13
CA GLU A 93 -2.03 -13.84 3.14
C GLU A 93 -1.39 -15.19 2.77
N VAL A 94 -0.07 -15.22 2.53
CA VAL A 94 0.66 -16.45 2.17
C VAL A 94 0.66 -17.47 3.32
N VAL A 95 0.88 -17.02 4.56
CA VAL A 95 0.91 -17.89 5.76
C VAL A 95 -0.40 -18.66 5.92
N ARG A 96 -1.54 -18.06 5.56
CA ARG A 96 -2.86 -18.71 5.63
C ARG A 96 -2.95 -19.95 4.74
N PHE A 97 -2.20 -20.01 3.63
CA PHE A 97 -2.17 -21.17 2.73
C PHE A 97 -1.19 -22.26 3.18
N GLY A 98 -0.33 -21.98 4.17
CA GLY A 98 0.61 -22.94 4.74
C GLY A 98 1.80 -23.26 3.82
N MET A 99 2.45 -24.39 4.07
CA MET A 99 3.62 -24.83 3.31
C MET A 99 3.20 -25.45 1.98
N TYR A 100 3.71 -24.91 0.87
CA TYR A 100 3.51 -25.50 -0.45
C TYR A 100 4.06 -26.94 -0.51
N ARG A 101 3.29 -27.84 -1.13
CA ARG A 101 3.69 -29.22 -1.45
C ARG A 101 3.49 -29.45 -2.93
N ASN A 102 4.51 -30.00 -3.59
CA ASN A 102 4.41 -30.37 -4.99
C ASN A 102 3.80 -31.77 -5.13
N PHE A 103 2.66 -31.86 -5.83
CA PHE A 103 1.99 -33.12 -6.21
C PHE A 103 1.92 -33.31 -7.73
N SER A 104 2.69 -32.55 -8.53
CA SER A 104 2.74 -32.68 -9.98
C SER A 104 3.52 -33.92 -10.42
N LEU A 105 3.18 -34.46 -11.58
CA LEU A 105 3.96 -35.51 -12.25
C LEU A 105 5.12 -34.90 -13.05
N ASN A 106 6.24 -35.61 -13.14
CA ASN A 106 7.32 -35.27 -14.06
C ASN A 106 6.87 -35.61 -15.50
N THR A 107 6.64 -34.59 -16.31
CA THR A 107 6.22 -34.72 -17.72
C THR A 107 7.29 -34.24 -18.70
N HIS A 108 8.50 -33.99 -18.20
CA HIS A 108 9.61 -33.57 -19.04
C HIS A 108 9.96 -34.68 -20.04
N ILE A 109 10.00 -34.33 -21.33
CA ILE A 109 10.49 -35.22 -22.39
C ILE A 109 12.01 -35.17 -22.36
N ASP A 110 12.65 -36.32 -22.17
CA ASP A 110 14.11 -36.41 -22.21
C ASP A 110 14.64 -35.92 -23.57
N ARG A 111 15.51 -34.91 -23.51
CA ARG A 111 16.22 -34.39 -24.68
C ARG A 111 17.60 -35.05 -24.72
N SER A 112 17.84 -35.89 -25.72
CA SER A 112 19.19 -36.34 -26.04
C SER A 112 19.96 -35.18 -26.64
N PHE A 113 20.99 -34.69 -25.93
CA PHE A 113 21.98 -33.79 -26.49
C PHE A 113 22.92 -34.62 -27.36
N TYR A 114 22.75 -34.54 -28.69
CA TYR A 114 23.76 -35.01 -29.62
C TYR A 114 24.75 -33.85 -29.85
N SER A 115 25.98 -34.03 -29.39
CA SER A 115 27.15 -33.17 -29.69
C SER A 115 27.81 -33.59 -31.00
#